data_AF-R4V3Z0-F1
#
_entry.id   AF-R4V3Z0-F1
#
_cell.length_a   1.000
_cell.length_b   1.000
_cell.length_c   1.000
_cell.angle_alpha   90.00
_cell.angle_beta   90.00
_cell.angle_gamma   90.00
#
_symmetry.space_group_name_H-M   'P 1'
#
loop_
_entity.id
_entity.type
_entity.pdbx_description
1 polymer ?
#
loop_
_entity_poly.entity_id
_entity_poly.type
_entity_poly.pdbx_seq_one_letter_code
_entity_poly.pdbx_strand_id
1 'polypeptide(L)'
;MAYEDDEQLEALRDWWRRHGRGVVIGVVAALVLVVGWQQWQAWQGRQSAAAADDYAAVLQAINEREPEAAANRLGALRDSHGDTPYAVMATLAVATAEMAEGRAQAAADFLGWVGEERPESPLANLARLRQAEALAAAAKRDAALAALEPVVDGPLRARYFELRGDLLAESGDRQGAIEAYERALSEAGGQRRSLVEVKLLDLGGQPAS
;
A
#
# COMPACT_ATOMS: atom_id res chain seq x y z
N MET A 1 -47.87 -43.60 -28.71
CA MET A 1 -46.47 -43.21 -28.51
C MET A 1 -45.92 -42.39 -29.67
N ALA A 2 -46.18 -42.71 -30.95
CA ALA A 2 -45.66 -41.90 -32.07
C ALA A 2 -46.29 -40.50 -32.25
N TYR A 3 -47.57 -40.29 -31.89
CA TYR A 3 -48.24 -38.99 -32.07
C TYR A 3 -47.78 -37.90 -31.08
N GLU A 4 -47.40 -38.28 -29.86
CA GLU A 4 -46.85 -37.34 -28.88
C GLU A 4 -45.45 -36.84 -29.27
N ASP A 5 -44.70 -37.64 -30.05
CA ASP A 5 -43.36 -37.26 -30.51
C ASP A 5 -43.44 -36.18 -31.62
N ASP A 6 -44.41 -36.28 -32.53
CA ASP A 6 -44.59 -35.32 -33.62
C ASP A 6 -45.09 -33.94 -33.12
N GLU A 7 -46.04 -33.91 -32.18
CA GLU A 7 -46.55 -32.65 -31.61
C GLU A 7 -45.47 -31.90 -30.79
N GLN A 8 -44.61 -32.63 -30.07
CA GLN A 8 -43.49 -32.03 -29.34
C GLN A 8 -42.43 -31.42 -30.27
N LEU A 9 -42.17 -32.04 -31.42
CA LEU A 9 -41.25 -31.52 -32.43
C LEU A 9 -41.77 -30.24 -33.09
N GLU A 10 -43.06 -30.18 -33.41
CA GLU A 10 -43.68 -28.97 -33.96
C GLU A 10 -43.65 -27.80 -32.97
N ALA A 11 -43.98 -28.06 -31.69
CA ALA A 11 -43.94 -27.04 -30.64
C ALA A 11 -42.53 -26.45 -30.45
N LEU A 12 -41.49 -27.29 -30.48
CA LEU A 12 -40.10 -26.85 -30.38
C LEU A 12 -39.67 -26.02 -31.61
N ARG A 13 -40.09 -26.44 -32.80
CA ARG A 13 -39.79 -25.75 -34.07
C ARG A 13 -40.39 -24.35 -34.09
N ASP A 14 -41.62 -24.20 -33.61
CA ASP A 14 -42.31 -22.91 -33.55
C ASP A 14 -41.79 -22.01 -32.43
N TRP A 15 -41.36 -22.57 -31.30
CA TRP A 15 -40.65 -21.80 -30.28
C TRP A 15 -39.32 -21.27 -30.82
N TRP A 16 -38.54 -22.11 -31.51
CA TRP A 16 -37.27 -21.70 -32.09
C TRP A 16 -37.42 -20.65 -33.19
N ARG A 17 -38.43 -20.77 -34.06
CA ARG A 17 -38.74 -19.72 -35.04
C ARG A 17 -39.07 -18.38 -34.39
N ARG A 18 -39.74 -18.39 -33.23
CA ARG A 18 -40.11 -17.18 -32.48
C ARG A 18 -38.96 -16.59 -31.65
N HIS A 19 -38.14 -17.43 -31.01
CA HIS A 19 -37.14 -16.98 -30.00
C HIS A 19 -35.68 -17.29 -30.34
N GLY A 20 -35.40 -18.13 -31.34
CA GLY A 20 -34.06 -18.64 -31.66
C GLY A 20 -33.03 -17.53 -31.93
N ARG A 21 -33.43 -16.41 -32.53
CA ARG A 21 -32.53 -15.25 -32.72
C ARG A 21 -32.09 -14.66 -31.37
N GLY A 22 -32.99 -14.53 -30.41
CA GLY A 22 -32.68 -14.02 -29.07
C GLY A 22 -31.79 -14.98 -28.27
N VAL A 23 -32.04 -16.30 -28.40
CA VAL A 23 -31.19 -17.34 -27.79
C VAL A 23 -29.77 -17.27 -28.36
N VAL A 24 -29.62 -17.19 -29.69
CA VAL A 24 -28.29 -17.08 -30.32
C VAL A 24 -27.57 -15.81 -29.87
N ILE A 25 -28.25 -14.66 -29.84
CA ILE A 25 -27.66 -13.40 -29.36
C ILE A 25 -27.22 -13.55 -27.89
N GLY A 26 -28.06 -14.16 -27.04
CA GLY A 26 -27.74 -14.39 -25.64
C GLY A 26 -26.51 -15.28 -25.44
N VAL A 27 -26.41 -16.37 -26.20
CA VAL A 27 -25.25 -17.28 -26.15
C VAL A 27 -23.99 -16.57 -26.64
N VAL A 28 -24.04 -15.84 -27.75
CA VAL A 28 -22.89 -15.10 -28.27
C VAL A 28 -22.44 -14.02 -27.27
N ALA A 29 -23.38 -13.27 -26.68
CA ALA A 29 -23.07 -12.28 -25.67
C ALA A 29 -22.40 -12.91 -24.43
N ALA A 30 -22.92 -14.05 -23.96
CA ALA A 30 -22.33 -14.79 -22.85
C ALA A 30 -20.90 -15.27 -23.17
N LEU A 31 -20.67 -15.79 -24.37
CA LEU A 31 -19.33 -16.22 -24.81
C LEU A 31 -18.34 -15.05 -24.87
N VAL A 32 -18.75 -13.90 -25.41
CA VAL A 32 -17.91 -12.69 -25.46
C VAL A 32 -17.54 -12.22 -24.05
N LEU A 33 -18.49 -12.23 -23.10
CA LEU A 33 -18.23 -11.86 -21.72
C LEU A 33 -17.23 -12.82 -21.04
N VAL A 34 -17.40 -14.13 -21.22
CA VAL A 34 -16.51 -15.14 -20.62
C VAL A 34 -15.10 -15.05 -21.20
N VAL A 35 -14.97 -14.98 -22.53
CA VAL A 35 -13.66 -14.87 -23.20
C VAL A 35 -12.97 -13.55 -22.83
N GLY A 36 -13.72 -12.44 -22.81
CA GLY A 36 -13.21 -11.15 -22.37
C GLY A 36 -12.67 -11.18 -20.95
N TRP A 37 -13.43 -11.77 -20.01
CA TRP A 37 -12.99 -11.93 -18.62
C TRP A 37 -11.74 -12.81 -18.49
N GLN A 38 -11.70 -13.95 -19.19
CA GLN A 38 -10.53 -14.83 -19.16
C GLN A 38 -9.28 -14.15 -19.72
N GLN A 39 -9.39 -13.40 -20.82
CA GLN A 39 -8.26 -12.66 -21.39
C GLN A 39 -7.79 -11.55 -20.47
N TRP A 40 -8.71 -10.84 -19.82
CA TRP A 40 -8.36 -9.81 -18.84
C TRP A 40 -7.63 -10.41 -17.63
N GLN A 41 -8.11 -11.53 -17.09
CA GLN A 41 -7.44 -12.25 -16.00
C GLN A 41 -6.04 -12.76 -16.42
N ALA A 42 -5.90 -13.31 -17.62
CA ALA A 42 -4.61 -13.77 -18.12
C ALA A 42 -3.62 -12.59 -18.33
N TRP A 43 -4.11 -11.44 -18.79
CA TRP A 43 -3.31 -10.22 -18.89
C TRP A 43 -2.85 -9.72 -17.51
N GLN A 44 -3.76 -9.66 -16.54
CA GLN A 44 -3.44 -9.28 -15.15
C GLN A 44 -2.39 -10.23 -14.54
N GLY A 45 -2.51 -11.54 -14.78
CA GLY A 45 -1.55 -12.54 -14.32
C GLY A 45 -0.15 -12.34 -14.91
N ARG A 46 -0.05 -12.04 -16.21
CA ARG A 46 1.24 -11.74 -16.86
C ARG A 46 1.86 -10.44 -16.32
N GLN A 47 1.04 -9.41 -16.13
CA GLN A 47 1.47 -8.13 -15.55
C GLN A 47 2.02 -8.32 -14.14
N SER A 48 1.35 -9.14 -13.32
CA SER A 48 1.81 -9.48 -11.98
C SER A 48 3.13 -10.26 -11.98
N ALA A 49 3.32 -11.18 -12.92
CA ALA A 49 4.57 -11.94 -13.03
C ALA A 49 5.74 -11.02 -13.45
N ALA A 50 5.54 -10.17 -14.44
CA ALA A 50 6.56 -9.21 -14.87
C ALA A 50 6.94 -8.22 -13.75
N ALA A 51 5.95 -7.71 -13.01
CA ALA A 51 6.20 -6.86 -11.83
C ALA A 51 6.98 -7.58 -10.73
N ALA A 52 6.75 -8.89 -10.54
CA ALA A 52 7.50 -9.68 -9.58
C ALA A 52 8.98 -9.85 -9.99
N ASP A 53 9.25 -10.04 -11.28
CA ASP A 53 10.61 -10.13 -11.82
C ASP A 53 11.35 -8.78 -11.66
N ASP A 54 10.69 -7.68 -11.99
CA ASP A 54 11.24 -6.32 -11.79
C ASP A 54 11.52 -6.05 -10.30
N TYR A 55 10.61 -6.45 -9.41
CA TYR A 55 10.83 -6.37 -7.96
C TYR A 55 12.03 -7.20 -7.50
N ALA A 56 12.19 -8.42 -8.00
CA ALA A 56 13.35 -9.25 -7.68
C ALA A 56 14.67 -8.57 -8.13
N ALA A 57 14.68 -7.91 -9.29
CA ALA A 57 15.83 -7.17 -9.78
C ALA A 57 16.17 -5.93 -8.92
N VAL A 58 15.16 -5.26 -8.34
CA VAL A 58 15.37 -4.21 -7.34
C VAL A 58 16.04 -4.77 -6.08
N LEU A 59 15.50 -5.87 -5.54
CA LEU A 59 16.08 -6.51 -4.35
C LEU A 59 17.50 -6.99 -4.60
N GLN A 60 17.80 -7.49 -5.80
CA GLN A 60 19.15 -7.88 -6.17
C GLN A 60 20.13 -6.69 -6.11
N ALA A 61 19.79 -5.54 -6.70
CA ALA A 61 20.63 -4.34 -6.61
C ALA A 61 20.86 -3.89 -5.17
N ILE A 62 19.82 -3.96 -4.32
CA ILE A 62 19.96 -3.65 -2.89
C ILE A 62 20.97 -4.59 -2.23
N ASN A 63 20.87 -5.89 -2.49
CA ASN A 63 21.79 -6.90 -1.93
C ASN A 63 23.23 -6.72 -2.41
N GLU A 64 23.41 -6.29 -3.65
CA GLU A 64 24.70 -5.96 -4.27
C GLU A 64 25.25 -4.60 -3.79
N ARG A 65 24.48 -3.86 -2.98
CA ARG A 65 24.80 -2.50 -2.48
C ARG A 65 25.04 -1.51 -3.62
N GLU A 66 24.21 -1.60 -4.67
CA GLU A 66 24.20 -0.70 -5.81
C GLU A 66 22.94 0.20 -5.75
N PRO A 67 22.95 1.27 -4.94
CA PRO A 67 21.73 2.01 -4.67
C PRO A 67 21.20 2.77 -5.89
N GLU A 68 22.06 3.29 -6.75
CA GLU A 68 21.65 3.93 -8.00
C GLU A 68 20.98 2.92 -8.95
N ALA A 69 21.50 1.69 -9.00
CA ALA A 69 20.88 0.62 -9.77
C ALA A 69 19.51 0.24 -9.19
N ALA A 70 19.40 0.14 -7.86
CA ALA A 70 18.13 -0.14 -7.18
C ALA A 70 17.09 0.96 -7.45
N ALA A 71 17.49 2.23 -7.36
CA ALA A 71 16.64 3.38 -7.66
C ALA A 71 16.16 3.39 -9.12
N ASN A 72 17.06 3.14 -10.08
CA ASN A 72 16.71 3.09 -11.50
C ASN A 72 15.73 1.94 -11.81
N ARG A 73 15.97 0.75 -11.23
CA ARG A 73 15.07 -0.40 -11.39
C ARG A 73 13.71 -0.15 -10.73
N LEU A 74 13.69 0.54 -9.59
CA LEU A 74 12.44 0.97 -8.95
C LEU A 74 11.66 1.95 -9.84
N GLY A 75 12.36 2.91 -10.47
CA GLY A 75 11.74 3.83 -11.43
C GLY A 75 11.06 3.06 -12.57
N ALA A 76 11.78 2.15 -13.21
CA ALA A 76 11.24 1.30 -14.27
C ALA A 76 10.02 0.49 -13.80
N LEU A 77 10.09 -0.13 -12.61
CA LEU A 77 8.97 -0.88 -12.02
C LEU A 77 7.74 0.01 -11.76
N ARG A 78 7.93 1.26 -11.31
CA ARG A 78 6.83 2.20 -11.08
C ARG A 78 6.19 2.63 -12.40
N ASP A 79 7.00 2.88 -13.42
CA ASP A 79 6.52 3.31 -14.74
C ASP A 79 5.73 2.21 -15.46
N SER A 80 6.17 0.95 -15.37
CA SER A 80 5.52 -0.18 -16.05
C SER A 80 4.45 -0.88 -15.22
N HIS A 81 4.65 -0.94 -13.90
CA HIS A 81 3.90 -1.79 -12.98
C HIS A 81 3.50 -1.06 -11.68
N GLY A 82 3.39 0.27 -11.70
CA GLY A 82 3.03 1.10 -10.55
C GLY A 82 1.73 0.67 -9.84
N ASP A 83 0.79 0.11 -10.60
CA ASP A 83 -0.49 -0.44 -10.13
C ASP A 83 -0.42 -1.73 -9.32
N THR A 84 0.76 -2.32 -9.23
CA THR A 84 0.96 -3.57 -8.51
C THR A 84 1.42 -3.33 -7.07
N PRO A 85 1.09 -4.23 -6.13
CA PRO A 85 1.65 -4.20 -4.78
C PRO A 85 3.18 -4.22 -4.76
N TYR A 86 3.80 -4.81 -5.80
CA TYR A 86 5.25 -4.88 -5.94
C TYR A 86 5.91 -3.51 -6.03
N ALA A 87 5.30 -2.52 -6.70
CA ALA A 87 5.85 -1.18 -6.78
C ALA A 87 5.94 -0.52 -5.38
N VAL A 88 4.92 -0.70 -4.54
CA VAL A 88 4.93 -0.20 -3.15
C VAL A 88 5.94 -0.96 -2.29
N MET A 89 6.01 -2.29 -2.41
CA MET A 89 6.98 -3.10 -1.66
C MET A 89 8.43 -2.75 -2.03
N ALA A 90 8.72 -2.59 -3.33
CA ALA A 90 10.02 -2.17 -3.85
C ALA A 90 10.39 -0.78 -3.31
N THR A 91 9.42 0.14 -3.28
CA THR A 91 9.60 1.49 -2.72
C THR A 91 10.05 1.44 -1.27
N LEU A 92 9.36 0.67 -0.43
CA LEU A 92 9.70 0.50 0.98
C LEU A 92 11.09 -0.14 1.16
N ALA A 93 11.44 -1.11 0.31
CA ALA A 93 12.73 -1.78 0.34
C ALA A 93 13.88 -0.82 -0.03
N VAL A 94 13.74 -0.08 -1.14
CA VAL A 94 14.72 0.93 -1.55
C VAL A 94 14.87 2.00 -0.48
N ALA A 95 13.77 2.56 0.03
CA ALA A 95 13.86 3.57 1.09
C ALA A 95 14.56 3.06 2.36
N THR A 96 14.39 1.77 2.70
CA THR A 96 15.11 1.14 3.82
C THR A 96 16.62 1.05 3.53
N ALA A 97 17.01 0.68 2.31
CA ALA A 97 18.41 0.65 1.88
C ALA A 97 19.04 2.06 1.87
N GLU A 98 18.32 3.05 1.37
CA GLU A 98 18.71 4.47 1.40
C GLU A 98 18.98 4.97 2.83
N MET A 99 18.10 4.63 3.77
CA MET A 99 18.29 4.94 5.19
C MET A 99 19.55 4.29 5.77
N ALA A 100 19.82 3.03 5.41
CA ALA A 100 21.01 2.30 5.88
C ALA A 100 22.31 2.92 5.35
N GLU A 101 22.29 3.52 4.16
CA GLU A 101 23.40 4.25 3.55
C GLU A 101 23.47 5.74 4.00
N GLY A 102 22.64 6.15 4.97
CA GLY A 102 22.61 7.53 5.47
C GLY A 102 21.96 8.55 4.52
N ARG A 103 21.32 8.09 3.44
CA ARG A 103 20.63 8.93 2.44
C ARG A 103 19.16 9.14 2.82
N ALA A 104 18.96 9.68 4.03
CA ALA A 104 17.63 9.87 4.61
C ALA A 104 16.69 10.71 3.73
N GLN A 105 17.21 11.75 3.06
CA GLN A 105 16.40 12.57 2.16
C GLN A 105 15.86 11.76 0.97
N ALA A 106 16.70 10.94 0.34
CA ALA A 106 16.28 10.10 -0.78
C ALA A 106 15.23 9.08 -0.34
N ALA A 107 15.40 8.49 0.86
CA ALA A 107 14.39 7.60 1.44
C ALA A 107 13.02 8.31 1.61
N ALA A 108 13.02 9.54 2.12
CA ALA A 108 11.79 10.33 2.26
C ALA A 108 11.12 10.59 0.89
N ASP A 109 11.91 10.93 -0.13
CA ASP A 109 11.40 11.21 -1.48
C ASP A 109 10.79 9.94 -2.11
N PHE A 110 11.44 8.78 -1.97
CA PHE A 110 10.87 7.52 -2.43
C PHE A 110 9.57 7.16 -1.72
N LEU A 111 9.49 7.38 -0.40
CA LEU A 111 8.30 7.04 0.40
C LEU A 111 7.13 7.99 0.12
N GLY A 112 7.39 9.26 -0.20
CA GLY A 112 6.38 10.24 -0.56
C GLY A 112 5.55 9.82 -1.77
N TRP A 113 6.20 9.20 -2.76
CA TRP A 113 5.52 8.63 -3.93
C TRP A 113 4.37 7.67 -3.57
N VAL A 114 4.49 6.89 -2.48
CA VAL A 114 3.41 5.98 -2.08
C VAL A 114 2.16 6.76 -1.64
N GLY A 115 2.34 7.86 -0.91
CA GLY A 115 1.23 8.70 -0.48
C GLY A 115 0.57 9.46 -1.63
N GLU A 116 1.37 9.85 -2.63
CA GLU A 116 0.91 10.64 -3.78
C GLU A 116 0.25 9.77 -4.84
N GLU A 117 0.90 8.68 -5.23
CA GLU A 117 0.46 7.84 -6.35
C GLU A 117 -0.34 6.61 -5.92
N ARG A 118 -0.13 6.13 -4.69
CA ARG A 118 -0.73 4.87 -4.16
C ARG A 118 -1.49 5.06 -2.84
N PRO A 119 -2.31 6.11 -2.65
CA PRO A 119 -2.97 6.39 -1.37
C PRO A 119 -3.92 5.28 -0.91
N GLU A 120 -4.45 4.48 -1.83
CA GLU A 120 -5.33 3.34 -1.56
C GLU A 120 -4.59 2.08 -1.08
N SER A 121 -3.26 2.08 -1.15
CA SER A 121 -2.45 0.94 -0.74
C SER A 121 -2.65 0.65 0.75
N PRO A 122 -2.80 -0.63 1.16
CA PRO A 122 -2.82 -1.00 2.58
C PRO A 122 -1.51 -0.64 3.31
N LEU A 123 -0.45 -0.33 2.57
CA LEU A 123 0.84 0.09 3.10
C LEU A 123 1.04 1.61 3.07
N ALA A 124 0.10 2.41 2.56
CA ALA A 124 0.25 3.87 2.46
C ALA A 124 0.52 4.53 3.82
N ASN A 125 -0.24 4.14 4.84
CA ASN A 125 -0.06 4.66 6.20
C ASN A 125 1.28 4.26 6.83
N LEU A 126 1.81 3.09 6.48
CA LEU A 126 3.14 2.66 6.90
C LEU A 126 4.22 3.45 6.16
N ALA A 127 4.09 3.63 4.84
CA ALA A 127 5.01 4.39 4.02
C ALA A 127 5.10 5.84 4.51
N ARG A 128 3.97 6.47 4.83
CA ARG A 128 3.91 7.83 5.37
C ARG A 128 4.56 7.95 6.75
N LEU A 129 4.38 6.97 7.63
CA LEU A 129 5.10 6.93 8.91
C LEU A 129 6.62 6.84 8.69
N ARG A 130 7.06 5.93 7.81
CA ARG A 130 8.48 5.79 7.45
C ARG A 130 9.02 7.05 6.76
N GLN A 131 8.19 7.76 6.01
CA GLN A 131 8.55 9.02 5.38
C GLN A 131 8.83 10.08 6.45
N ALA A 132 7.98 10.17 7.48
CA ALA A 132 8.21 11.07 8.61
C ALA A 132 9.50 10.71 9.36
N GLU A 133 9.77 9.42 9.60
CA GLU A 133 11.04 8.96 10.20
C GLU A 133 12.26 9.37 9.34
N ALA A 134 12.17 9.22 8.02
CA ALA A 134 13.23 9.59 7.09
C ALA A 134 13.43 11.12 6.99
N LEU A 135 12.34 11.90 6.98
CA LEU A 135 12.38 13.36 7.02
C LEU A 135 13.00 13.87 8.32
N ALA A 136 12.68 13.24 9.45
CA ALA A 136 13.30 13.53 10.74
C ALA A 136 14.82 13.29 10.70
N ALA A 137 15.25 12.13 10.18
CA ALA A 137 16.67 11.81 10.00
C ALA A 137 17.38 12.76 9.01
N ALA A 138 16.65 13.32 8.04
CA ALA A 138 17.14 14.35 7.12
C ALA A 138 17.08 15.78 7.72
N ALA A 139 16.82 15.91 9.03
CA ALA A 139 16.64 17.19 9.72
C ALA A 139 15.50 18.08 9.16
N LYS A 140 14.56 17.49 8.41
CA LYS A 140 13.37 18.17 7.86
C LYS A 140 12.17 18.01 8.79
N ARG A 141 12.33 18.52 10.01
CA ARG A 141 11.37 18.38 11.10
C ARG A 141 9.94 18.82 10.74
N ASP A 142 9.77 20.01 10.17
CA ASP A 142 8.43 20.53 9.88
C ASP A 142 7.70 19.67 8.83
N ALA A 143 8.45 19.16 7.84
CA ALA A 143 7.93 18.22 6.86
C ALA A 143 7.60 16.86 7.51
N ALA A 144 8.40 16.39 8.46
CA ALA A 144 8.13 15.16 9.20
C ALA A 144 6.82 15.27 10.02
N LEU A 145 6.61 16.40 10.71
CA LEU A 145 5.37 16.68 11.43
C LEU A 145 4.18 16.77 10.46
N ALA A 146 4.35 17.42 9.31
CA ALA A 146 3.31 17.50 8.29
C ALA A 146 2.94 16.12 7.72
N ALA A 147 3.92 15.24 7.49
CA ALA A 147 3.68 13.88 7.02
C ALA A 147 2.89 13.03 8.03
N LEU A 148 2.91 13.36 9.32
CA LEU A 148 2.11 12.68 10.33
C LEU A 148 0.64 13.11 10.39
N GLU A 149 0.24 14.07 9.55
CA GLU A 149 -1.13 14.57 9.47
C GLU A 149 -1.84 14.17 8.15
N PRO A 150 -3.16 13.86 8.18
CA PRO A 150 -3.96 13.62 9.39
C PRO A 150 -3.51 12.34 10.11
N VAL A 151 -3.62 12.30 11.44
CA VAL A 151 -3.38 11.08 12.23
C VAL A 151 -4.28 9.94 11.76
N VAL A 152 -3.69 8.75 11.57
CA VAL A 152 -4.42 7.55 11.13
C VAL A 152 -5.18 6.89 12.26
N ASP A 153 -6.23 6.17 11.92
CA ASP A 153 -6.83 5.18 12.82
C ASP A 153 -6.09 3.84 12.76
N GLY A 154 -6.36 2.98 13.74
CA GLY A 154 -5.85 1.61 13.77
C GLY A 154 -4.43 1.46 14.34
N PRO A 155 -3.72 0.36 14.03
CA PRO A 155 -2.57 -0.11 14.80
C PRO A 155 -1.33 0.79 14.72
N LEU A 156 -1.26 1.71 13.75
CA LEU A 156 -0.16 2.66 13.62
C LEU A 156 -0.39 3.97 14.39
N ARG A 157 -1.60 4.21 14.91
CA ARG A 157 -1.95 5.47 15.58
C ARG A 157 -1.02 5.81 16.74
N ALA A 158 -0.73 4.83 17.60
CA ALA A 158 0.24 4.99 18.69
C ALA A 158 1.62 5.44 18.20
N ARG A 159 2.09 4.87 17.09
CA ARG A 159 3.39 5.19 16.48
C ARG A 159 3.44 6.59 15.88
N TYR A 160 2.34 7.05 15.31
CA TYR A 160 2.24 8.42 14.80
C TYR A 160 2.38 9.43 15.94
N PHE A 161 1.68 9.20 17.06
CA PHE A 161 1.79 10.04 18.24
C PHE A 161 3.16 9.95 18.92
N GLU A 162 3.75 8.76 19.00
CA GLU A 162 5.10 8.57 19.52
C GLU A 162 6.12 9.40 18.72
N LEU A 163 6.15 9.27 17.39
CA LEU A 163 7.09 10.02 16.56
C LEU A 163 6.83 11.52 16.61
N ARG A 164 5.56 11.96 16.68
CA ARG A 164 5.21 13.36 16.90
C ARG A 164 5.78 13.88 18.22
N GLY A 165 5.67 13.09 19.30
CA GLY A 165 6.24 13.44 20.59
C GLY A 165 7.77 13.51 20.55
N ASP A 166 8.42 12.54 19.91
CA ASP A 166 9.87 12.52 19.71
C ASP A 166 10.35 13.79 19.00
N LEU A 167 9.68 14.13 17.91
CA LEU A 167 9.89 15.39 17.22
C LEU A 167 9.67 16.53 18.22
N LEU A 168 8.47 16.78 18.76
CA LEU A 168 8.18 17.92 19.66
C LEU A 168 9.21 18.12 20.79
N ALA A 169 9.67 17.02 21.40
CA ALA A 169 10.71 17.04 22.42
C ALA A 169 12.04 17.61 21.90
N GLU A 170 12.48 17.18 20.71
CA GLU A 170 13.71 17.67 20.07
C GLU A 170 13.70 19.17 19.74
N SER A 171 12.54 19.81 19.51
CA SER A 171 12.49 21.28 19.35
C SER A 171 12.29 22.04 20.66
N GLY A 172 12.27 21.35 21.79
CA GLY A 172 11.98 21.95 23.09
C GLY A 172 10.50 22.27 23.33
N ASP A 173 9.58 21.82 22.46
CA ASP A 173 8.14 21.87 22.75
C ASP A 173 7.76 20.72 23.69
N ARG A 174 8.17 20.88 24.94
CA ARG A 174 7.98 19.87 25.98
C ARG A 174 6.50 19.57 26.22
N GLN A 175 5.65 20.61 26.24
CA GLN A 175 4.22 20.43 26.51
C GLN A 175 3.55 19.67 25.37
N GLY A 176 3.81 20.06 24.12
CA GLY A 176 3.31 19.33 22.96
C GLY A 176 3.81 17.87 22.91
N ALA A 177 5.05 17.63 23.32
CA ALA A 177 5.60 16.28 23.39
C ALA A 177 4.92 15.40 24.44
N ILE A 178 4.68 15.93 25.64
CA ILE A 178 3.92 15.25 26.70
C ILE A 178 2.53 14.86 26.19
N GLU A 179 1.80 15.81 25.60
CA GLU A 179 0.46 15.57 25.07
C GLU A 179 0.47 14.49 23.98
N ALA A 180 1.47 14.50 23.10
CA ALA A 180 1.62 13.47 22.07
C ALA A 180 1.92 12.09 22.68
N TYR A 181 2.81 11.99 23.67
CA TYR A 181 3.10 10.71 24.33
C TYR A 181 1.92 10.16 25.12
N GLU A 182 1.13 11.01 25.80
CA GLU A 182 -0.10 10.59 26.47
C GLU A 182 -1.09 9.97 25.47
N ARG A 183 -1.24 10.58 24.29
CA ARG A 183 -2.05 10.02 23.18
C ARG A 183 -1.45 8.73 22.62
N ALA A 184 -0.12 8.60 22.57
CA ALA A 184 0.52 7.36 22.16
C ALA A 184 0.24 6.23 23.18
N LEU A 185 0.25 6.53 24.48
CA LEU A 185 0.00 5.56 25.55
C LEU A 185 -1.44 5.04 25.59
N SER A 186 -2.43 5.86 25.22
CA SER A 186 -3.83 5.38 25.15
C SER A 186 -4.02 4.27 24.11
N GLU A 187 -3.16 4.26 23.09
CA GLU A 187 -3.25 3.33 21.95
C GLU A 187 -2.16 2.23 21.98
N ALA A 188 -1.08 2.41 22.75
CA ALA A 188 0.06 1.50 22.78
C ALA A 188 -0.15 0.33 23.75
N GLY A 189 0.29 -0.86 23.34
CA GLY A 189 0.37 -2.06 24.18
C GLY A 189 1.77 -2.66 24.27
N GLY A 190 1.98 -3.54 25.25
CA GLY A 190 3.21 -4.33 25.41
C GLY A 190 4.48 -3.48 25.53
N GLN A 191 5.58 -3.96 24.93
CA GLN A 191 6.89 -3.32 25.00
C GLN A 191 6.90 -1.86 24.49
N ARG A 192 6.08 -1.55 23.48
CA ARG A 192 6.02 -0.18 22.95
C ARG A 192 5.44 0.79 23.98
N ARG A 193 4.42 0.37 24.73
CA ARG A 193 3.89 1.19 25.83
C ARG A 193 4.98 1.53 26.84
N SER A 194 5.76 0.54 27.28
CA SER A 194 6.85 0.76 28.25
C SER A 194 7.91 1.74 27.73
N LEU A 195 8.22 1.73 26.43
CA LEU A 195 9.16 2.69 25.84
C LEU A 195 8.59 4.12 25.84
N VAL A 196 7.32 4.28 25.50
CA VAL A 196 6.66 5.60 25.53
C VAL A 196 6.51 6.12 26.96
N GLU A 197 6.28 5.26 27.95
CA GLU A 197 6.24 5.64 29.37
C GLU A 197 7.58 6.23 29.82
N VAL A 198 8.71 5.62 29.44
CA VAL A 198 10.05 6.16 29.74
C VAL A 198 10.23 7.55 29.11
N LYS A 199 9.89 7.72 27.83
CA LYS A 199 9.98 9.01 27.13
C LYS A 199 9.12 10.09 27.80
N LEU A 200 7.91 9.74 28.25
CA LEU A 200 7.02 10.64 28.97
C LEU A 200 7.60 11.06 30.32
N LEU A 201 8.14 10.11 31.09
CA LEU A 201 8.75 10.34 32.39
C LEU A 201 10.01 11.21 32.30
N ASP A 202 10.82 11.03 31.26
CA ASP A 202 12.01 11.88 31.00
C ASP A 202 11.62 13.34 30.78
N LEU A 203 10.42 13.59 30.24
CA LEU A 203 9.83 14.92 30.13
C LEU A 203 9.06 15.35 31.38
N GLY A 204 9.11 14.61 32.48
CA GLY A 204 8.40 14.88 33.73
C GLY A 204 6.88 14.76 33.63
N GLY A 205 6.35 14.15 32.57
CA GLY A 205 4.95 13.74 32.50
C GLY A 205 4.72 12.48 33.35
N GLN A 206 3.45 12.17 33.63
CA GLN A 206 3.08 10.95 34.34
C GLN A 206 2.04 10.18 33.51
N PRO A 207 2.19 8.85 33.35
CA PRO A 207 1.16 8.07 32.67
C PRO A 207 -0.14 8.15 33.47
N ALA A 208 -1.26 8.31 32.76
CA ALA A 208 -2.57 8.19 33.40
C ALA A 208 -2.72 6.78 33.99
N SER A 209 -3.07 6.71 35.28
CA SER A 209 -3.32 5.48 36.06
C SER A 209 -4.51 4.69 35.54
#